data_AF-A0AAU5LYB9-F1
#
_entry.id   AF-A0AAU5LYB9-F1
#
_cell.length_a   1.000
_cell.length_b   1.000
_cell.length_c   1.000
_cell.angle_alpha   90.00
_cell.angle_beta   90.00
_cell.angle_gamma   90.00
#
_symmetry.space_group_name_H-M   'P 1'
#
loop_
_entity.id
_entity.type
_entity.pdbx_description
1 polymer ?
#
loop_
_entity_poly.entity_id
_entity_poly.type
_entity_poly.pdbx_seq_one_letter_code
_entity_poly.pdbx_strand_id
1 'polypeptide(L)'
;MSLLRQAPLRGTRSAALQRIRSALSTLTPAEQRVAERILANPGEAIALSIGEMAQVCGVAQPTVSRFARSVGFDGYPAVRLDIAHDFANDSEPATSDRHPGPAEQIALDAAIPALATALRTASAVEIWTAPDLAFAGELLETSLRELSVPASCSAIPSHWSRRAAGLPPQSAVLLLSSDSEHIAWSEASTAARDAGATLISVTQRSTRAQNRQVDVLLTIPETGTVELAALAAVEAITAAVREASLFAGPPGPASPWRGWPHQREVMIPTPGDPLPVVVLEQADQSPDRGLCIFFNGMGTTKEEALPGGTGDRIAPSIVAGLLNCGYHVVVVDNPAHGVRKRVWEDTAELLTADFAMDRPALLGQSRELATALVDGVLALGLTADTDRIAVVGQSWGGLQSILSMCGDQRIACGVMIMPVCDAVNLGSFQELADQPGAAAGRVGRGEAALLAPRPILLVSGADDEIATDADAAAFARSLASAYSRRKAKANLQHVTLEGVGHVFDGRQVEHAARWLAAHFPA
;
A
#
# COMPACT_ATOMS: atom_id res chain seq x y z
N MET A 1 20.31 -21.07 -37.44
CA MET A 1 19.68 -21.44 -36.16
C MET A 1 20.56 -20.95 -35.01
N SER A 2 20.38 -19.68 -34.64
CA SER A 2 21.11 -19.02 -33.55
C SER A 2 20.23 -19.03 -32.30
N LEU A 3 20.47 -19.97 -31.40
CA LEU A 3 19.93 -19.98 -30.04
C LEU A 3 21.04 -19.56 -29.08
N LEU A 4 20.68 -18.76 -28.07
CA LEU A 4 21.49 -18.26 -26.95
C LEU A 4 22.12 -16.86 -27.10
N ARG A 5 21.23 -15.86 -27.26
CA ARG A 5 21.27 -14.62 -26.47
C ARG A 5 19.85 -14.35 -25.96
N GLN A 6 19.52 -14.87 -24.79
CA GLN A 6 18.39 -14.37 -24.01
C GLN A 6 18.94 -13.96 -22.65
N ALA A 7 18.76 -12.68 -22.30
CA ALA A 7 18.88 -12.23 -20.92
C ALA A 7 17.75 -12.89 -20.10
N PRO A 8 17.98 -13.28 -18.84
CA PRO A 8 16.95 -13.92 -18.05
C PRO A 8 15.78 -12.96 -17.81
N LEU A 9 14.56 -13.52 -17.86
CA LEU A 9 13.30 -12.83 -17.64
C LEU A 9 13.18 -12.39 -16.17
N ARG A 10 12.92 -11.10 -15.94
CA ARG A 10 12.52 -10.58 -14.63
C ARG A 10 11.22 -11.27 -14.19
N GLY A 11 11.21 -11.87 -13.00
CA GLY A 11 10.01 -12.43 -12.37
C GLY A 11 9.88 -13.95 -12.31
N THR A 12 10.96 -14.72 -12.52
CA THR A 12 10.96 -16.18 -12.25
C THR A 12 11.97 -16.51 -11.16
N ARG A 13 11.53 -17.27 -10.13
CA ARG A 13 12.35 -17.76 -9.00
C ARG A 13 13.71 -18.26 -9.51
N SER A 14 14.80 -17.62 -9.08
CA SER A 14 16.17 -17.98 -9.47
C SER A 14 16.88 -18.58 -8.26
N ALA A 15 16.86 -19.91 -8.13
CA ALA A 15 17.69 -20.56 -7.13
C ALA A 15 19.16 -20.50 -7.59
N ALA A 16 19.93 -19.52 -7.11
CA ALA A 16 21.35 -19.34 -7.35
C ALA A 16 22.13 -20.66 -7.18
N LEU A 17 21.78 -21.43 -6.14
CA LEU A 17 22.36 -22.75 -5.88
C LEU A 17 22.03 -23.76 -6.98
N GLN A 18 20.82 -23.71 -7.56
CA GLN A 18 20.45 -24.56 -8.69
C GLN A 18 21.23 -24.18 -9.96
N ARG A 19 21.48 -22.88 -10.17
CA ARG A 19 22.30 -22.39 -11.28
C ARG A 19 23.75 -22.87 -11.15
N ILE A 20 24.31 -22.80 -9.94
CA ILE A 20 25.66 -23.31 -9.65
C ILE A 20 25.72 -24.85 -9.84
N ARG A 21 24.73 -25.60 -9.36
CA ARG A 21 24.63 -27.07 -9.59
C ARG A 21 24.58 -27.41 -11.08
N SER A 22 23.79 -26.66 -11.85
CA SER A 22 23.60 -26.91 -13.28
C SER A 22 24.85 -26.61 -14.11
N ALA A 23 25.69 -25.67 -13.65
CA ALA A 23 26.93 -25.31 -14.32
C ALA A 23 28.11 -26.22 -13.95
N LEU A 24 28.02 -27.03 -12.88
CA LEU A 24 29.15 -27.74 -12.27
C LEU A 24 29.98 -28.58 -13.26
N SER A 25 29.32 -29.26 -14.20
CA SER A 25 29.97 -30.09 -15.23
C SER A 25 30.69 -29.30 -16.33
N THR A 26 30.43 -28.00 -16.44
CA THR A 26 30.98 -27.10 -17.46
C THR A 26 32.10 -26.20 -16.94
N LEU A 27 32.33 -26.20 -15.62
CA LEU A 27 33.35 -25.39 -14.96
C LEU A 27 34.74 -26.02 -15.06
N THR A 28 35.80 -25.20 -15.08
CA THR A 28 37.18 -25.69 -14.96
C THR A 28 37.44 -26.29 -13.56
N PRO A 29 38.45 -27.16 -13.36
CA PRO A 29 38.72 -27.76 -12.05
C PRO A 29 38.92 -26.75 -10.91
N ALA A 30 39.45 -25.56 -11.22
CA ALA A 30 39.64 -24.51 -10.24
C ALA A 30 38.33 -23.77 -9.90
N GLU A 31 37.42 -23.62 -10.86
CA GLU A 31 36.08 -23.06 -10.64
C GLU A 31 35.14 -24.08 -9.99
N GLN A 32 35.28 -25.38 -10.29
CA GLN A 32 34.55 -26.46 -9.65
C GLN A 32 34.79 -26.47 -8.14
N ARG A 33 36.04 -26.28 -7.68
CA ARG A 33 36.34 -26.17 -6.24
C ARG A 33 35.59 -25.02 -5.56
N VAL A 34 35.42 -23.90 -6.26
CA VAL A 34 34.64 -22.75 -5.76
C VAL A 34 33.16 -23.11 -5.70
N ALA A 35 32.62 -23.70 -6.77
CA ALA A 35 31.23 -24.15 -6.84
C ALA A 35 30.91 -25.19 -5.76
N GLU A 36 31.76 -26.20 -5.59
CA GLU A 36 31.62 -27.25 -4.57
C GLU A 36 31.68 -26.68 -3.16
N ARG A 37 32.58 -25.72 -2.88
CA ARG A 37 32.62 -25.03 -1.58
C ARG A 37 31.30 -24.30 -1.31
N ILE A 38 30.78 -23.57 -2.29
CA ILE A 38 29.52 -22.83 -2.16
C ILE A 38 28.35 -23.80 -1.96
N LEU A 39 28.30 -24.91 -2.71
CA LEU A 39 27.22 -25.90 -2.59
C LEU A 39 27.29 -26.70 -1.29
N ALA A 40 28.49 -26.91 -0.74
CA ALA A 40 28.69 -27.60 0.53
C ALA A 40 28.30 -26.71 1.72
N ASN A 41 28.58 -25.41 1.66
CA ASN A 41 28.25 -24.47 2.73
C ASN A 41 27.85 -23.08 2.18
N PRO A 42 26.59 -22.93 1.74
CA PRO A 42 26.12 -21.67 1.16
C PRO A 42 26.18 -20.47 2.13
N GLY A 43 25.90 -20.70 3.41
CA GLY A 43 25.96 -19.65 4.45
C GLY A 43 27.36 -19.09 4.64
N GLU A 44 28.38 -19.97 4.65
CA GLU A 44 29.79 -19.55 4.67
C GLU A 44 30.16 -18.77 3.40
N ALA A 45 29.68 -19.19 2.23
CA ALA A 45 29.94 -18.47 1.00
C ALA A 45 29.40 -17.03 0.98
N ILE A 46 28.23 -16.79 1.59
CA ILE A 46 27.65 -15.44 1.76
C ILE A 46 28.57 -14.55 2.61
N ALA A 47 29.22 -15.11 3.63
CA ALA A 47 30.06 -14.36 4.57
C ALA A 47 31.47 -14.05 4.02
N LEU A 48 32.06 -14.94 3.22
CA LEU A 48 33.43 -14.76 2.73
C LEU A 48 33.51 -13.66 1.66
N SER A 49 34.53 -12.79 1.73
CA SER A 49 34.94 -11.93 0.61
C SER A 49 35.51 -12.77 -0.55
N ILE A 50 35.67 -12.17 -1.73
CA ILE A 50 36.30 -12.86 -2.86
C ILE A 50 37.72 -13.35 -2.55
N GLY A 51 38.45 -12.61 -1.71
CA GLY A 51 39.79 -12.96 -1.25
C GLY A 51 39.80 -14.17 -0.33
N GLU A 52 38.90 -14.18 0.64
CA GLU A 52 38.78 -15.28 1.60
C GLU A 52 38.23 -16.54 0.93
N MET A 53 37.24 -16.41 0.04
CA MET A 53 36.74 -17.53 -0.76
C MET A 53 37.85 -18.13 -1.63
N ALA A 54 38.71 -17.29 -2.23
CA ALA A 54 39.85 -17.75 -3.00
C ALA A 54 40.85 -18.53 -2.13
N GLN A 55 41.14 -18.03 -0.93
CA GLN A 55 42.02 -18.69 0.04
C GLN A 55 41.46 -20.03 0.52
N VAL A 56 40.18 -20.06 0.92
CA VAL A 56 39.47 -21.27 1.39
C VAL A 56 39.39 -22.35 0.31
N CYS A 57 39.33 -21.94 -0.97
CA CYS A 57 39.30 -22.84 -2.11
C CYS A 57 40.69 -23.19 -2.67
N GLY A 58 41.76 -22.57 -2.18
CA GLY A 58 43.12 -22.75 -2.69
C GLY A 58 43.28 -22.30 -4.16
N VAL A 59 42.66 -21.17 -4.52
CA VAL A 59 42.69 -20.57 -5.86
C VAL A 59 43.07 -19.09 -5.79
N ALA A 60 43.41 -18.48 -6.94
CA ALA A 60 43.60 -17.05 -7.03
C ALA A 60 42.25 -16.31 -7.18
N GLN A 61 42.11 -15.08 -6.66
CA GLN A 61 40.89 -14.25 -6.75
C GLN A 61 40.30 -14.13 -8.17
N PRO A 62 41.11 -13.98 -9.26
CA PRO A 62 40.58 -13.98 -10.63
C PRO A 62 39.81 -15.26 -11.00
N THR A 63 40.11 -16.38 -10.35
CA THR A 63 39.40 -17.65 -10.54
C THR A 63 38.01 -17.59 -9.95
N VAL A 64 37.83 -17.00 -8.75
CA VAL A 64 36.52 -16.81 -8.13
C VAL A 64 35.67 -15.82 -8.95
N SER A 65 36.31 -14.78 -9.50
CA SER A 65 35.64 -13.84 -10.42
C SER A 65 35.23 -14.50 -11.74
N ARG A 66 36.08 -15.36 -12.32
CA ARG A 66 35.74 -16.14 -13.52
C ARG A 66 34.61 -17.13 -13.23
N PHE A 67 34.67 -17.86 -12.10
CA PHE A 67 33.59 -18.75 -11.65
C PHE A 67 32.24 -18.02 -11.64
N ALA A 68 32.18 -16.84 -11.02
CA ALA A 68 30.93 -16.06 -10.95
C ALA A 68 30.38 -15.72 -12.34
N ARG A 69 31.24 -15.37 -13.30
CA ARG A 69 30.82 -15.13 -14.69
C ARG A 69 30.43 -16.42 -15.41
N SER A 70 31.14 -17.51 -15.17
CA SER A 70 30.87 -18.84 -15.74
C SER A 70 29.51 -19.38 -15.28
N VAL A 71 29.09 -19.06 -14.05
CA VAL A 71 27.73 -19.36 -13.55
C VAL A 71 26.71 -18.24 -13.84
N GLY A 72 27.12 -17.21 -14.58
CA GLY A 72 26.27 -16.20 -15.18
C GLY A 72 25.88 -15.02 -14.28
N PHE A 73 26.76 -14.67 -13.35
CA PHE A 73 26.70 -13.49 -12.50
C PHE A 73 27.80 -12.48 -12.87
N ASP A 74 27.57 -11.19 -12.62
CA ASP A 74 28.52 -10.13 -12.97
C ASP A 74 29.76 -10.09 -12.06
N GLY A 75 29.76 -10.88 -10.98
CA GLY A 75 30.88 -11.04 -10.07
C GLY A 75 30.50 -11.84 -8.83
N TYR A 76 31.49 -12.15 -8.00
CA TYR A 76 31.27 -12.92 -6.76
C TYR A 76 30.30 -12.25 -5.76
N PRO A 77 30.26 -10.91 -5.62
CA PRO A 77 29.23 -10.25 -4.80
C PRO A 77 27.80 -10.53 -5.28
N ALA A 78 27.57 -10.59 -6.60
CA ALA A 78 26.25 -10.92 -7.15
C ALA A 78 25.85 -12.37 -6.88
N VAL A 79 26.81 -13.31 -6.87
CA VAL A 79 26.57 -14.70 -6.44
C VAL A 79 26.13 -14.73 -4.97
N ARG A 80 26.81 -13.97 -4.09
CA ARG A 80 26.47 -13.90 -2.66
C ARG A 80 25.08 -13.34 -2.42
N LEU A 81 24.72 -12.27 -3.12
CA LEU A 81 23.41 -11.62 -3.02
C LEU A 81 22.27 -12.57 -3.44
N ASP A 82 22.43 -13.27 -4.57
CA ASP A 82 21.39 -14.18 -5.09
C ASP A 82 21.20 -15.39 -4.16
N ILE A 83 22.31 -15.95 -3.62
CA ILE A 83 22.22 -17.01 -2.60
C ILE A 83 21.53 -16.47 -1.33
N ALA A 84 21.85 -15.26 -0.87
CA ALA A 84 21.22 -14.68 0.30
C ALA A 84 19.70 -14.46 0.11
N HIS A 85 19.29 -14.06 -1.09
CA HIS A 85 17.87 -13.95 -1.46
C HIS A 85 17.15 -15.31 -1.45
N ASP A 86 17.81 -16.39 -1.89
CA ASP A 86 17.23 -17.73 -1.82
C ASP A 86 16.97 -18.17 -0.38
N PHE A 87 17.90 -17.87 0.54
CA PHE A 87 17.72 -18.18 1.96
C PHE A 87 16.57 -17.42 2.62
N ALA A 88 16.29 -16.19 2.17
CA ALA A 88 15.17 -15.40 2.68
C ALA A 88 13.80 -15.93 2.17
N ASN A 89 13.76 -16.53 0.98
CA ASN A 89 12.50 -16.90 0.31
C ASN A 89 12.04 -18.36 0.54
N ASP A 90 12.83 -19.21 1.23
CA ASP A 90 12.54 -20.65 1.41
C ASP A 90 11.53 -20.94 2.55
N SER A 91 10.42 -20.20 2.57
CA SER A 91 9.29 -20.40 3.50
C SER A 91 8.03 -20.87 2.75
N GLU A 92 7.77 -22.17 2.75
CA GLU A 92 6.45 -22.77 2.48
C GLU A 92 5.68 -23.06 3.81
N PRO A 93 4.35 -23.23 3.77
CA PRO A 93 3.45 -22.87 4.87
C PRO A 93 3.39 -23.86 6.06
N ALA A 94 2.88 -23.31 7.16
CA ALA A 94 3.01 -23.74 8.55
C ALA A 94 2.32 -25.07 8.94
N THR A 95 3.04 -25.86 9.76
CA THR A 95 2.46 -26.63 10.88
C THR A 95 3.43 -26.68 12.08
N SER A 96 2.95 -26.20 13.23
CA SER A 96 3.39 -26.40 14.64
C SER A 96 4.85 -26.11 15.07
N ASP A 97 4.99 -25.30 16.12
CA ASP A 97 6.18 -25.07 16.97
C ASP A 97 7.46 -24.57 16.27
N ARG A 98 7.32 -23.68 15.29
CA ARG A 98 8.48 -22.94 14.76
C ARG A 98 8.77 -21.73 15.66
N HIS A 99 9.98 -21.66 16.20
CA HIS A 99 10.48 -20.40 16.76
C HIS A 99 10.61 -19.39 15.62
N PRO A 100 10.15 -18.13 15.82
CA PRO A 100 10.16 -17.15 14.75
C PRO A 100 11.58 -16.92 14.25
N GLY A 101 11.75 -16.82 12.93
CA GLY A 101 13.02 -16.49 12.31
C GLY A 101 13.51 -15.09 12.71
N PRO A 102 14.78 -14.72 12.48
CA PRO A 102 15.30 -13.41 12.86
C PRO A 102 14.49 -12.23 12.30
N ALA A 103 14.03 -12.32 11.04
CA ALA A 103 13.19 -11.28 10.42
C ALA A 103 11.81 -11.19 11.08
N GLU A 104 11.20 -12.33 11.42
CA GLU A 104 9.91 -12.37 12.15
C GLU A 104 10.05 -11.80 13.57
N GLN A 105 11.17 -12.08 14.26
CA GLN A 105 11.44 -11.47 15.57
C GLN A 105 11.60 -9.95 15.47
N ILE A 106 12.32 -9.46 14.46
CA ILE A 106 12.47 -8.03 14.19
C ILE A 106 11.12 -7.41 13.85
N ALA A 107 10.30 -8.06 13.03
CA ALA A 107 8.98 -7.58 12.63
C ALA A 107 8.02 -7.38 13.82
N LEU A 108 8.25 -8.08 14.93
CA LEU A 108 7.48 -7.93 16.17
C LEU A 108 7.97 -6.76 17.04
N ASP A 109 9.09 -6.11 16.71
CA ASP A 109 9.59 -4.95 17.43
C ASP A 109 8.63 -3.75 17.28
N ALA A 110 8.30 -3.10 18.40
CA ALA A 110 7.39 -1.98 18.44
C ALA A 110 7.86 -0.74 17.64
N ALA A 111 9.15 -0.67 17.29
CA ALA A 111 9.72 0.38 16.45
C ALA A 111 9.44 0.20 14.95
N ILE A 112 9.15 -1.02 14.49
CA ILE A 112 8.95 -1.32 13.07
C ILE A 112 7.85 -0.46 12.42
N PRO A 113 6.65 -0.30 13.04
CA PRO A 113 5.61 0.56 12.46
C PRO A 113 6.05 2.01 12.32
N ALA A 114 6.69 2.58 13.34
CA ALA A 114 7.19 3.97 13.33
C ALA A 114 8.31 4.16 12.29
N LEU A 115 9.20 3.17 12.14
CA LEU A 115 10.23 3.17 11.11
C LEU A 115 9.61 3.15 9.71
N ALA A 116 8.71 2.19 9.44
CA ALA A 116 8.08 2.05 8.13
C ALA A 116 7.33 3.33 7.73
N THR A 117 6.69 3.97 8.70
CA THR A 117 6.03 5.28 8.58
C THR A 117 6.99 6.37 8.15
N ALA A 118 8.10 6.52 8.88
CA ALA A 118 9.09 7.55 8.61
C ALA A 118 9.68 7.37 7.19
N LEU A 119 9.95 6.13 6.78
CA LEU A 119 10.43 5.85 5.42
C LEU A 119 9.37 6.13 4.34
N ARG A 120 8.10 5.82 4.57
CA ARG A 120 7.02 6.03 3.59
C ARG A 120 6.63 7.49 3.40
N THR A 121 6.72 8.29 4.45
CA THR A 121 6.25 9.70 4.45
C THR A 121 7.35 10.69 4.09
N ALA A 122 8.60 10.22 4.06
CA ALA A 122 9.76 11.04 3.78
C ALA A 122 9.78 11.53 2.34
N SER A 123 10.13 12.81 2.16
CA SER A 123 10.37 13.41 0.84
C SER A 123 11.62 12.85 0.15
N ALA A 124 12.57 12.35 0.95
CA ALA A 124 13.76 11.62 0.54
C ALA A 124 14.21 10.71 1.70
N VAL A 125 14.72 9.52 1.38
CA VAL A 125 15.32 8.60 2.37
C VAL A 125 16.81 8.45 2.09
N GLU A 126 17.65 8.81 3.05
CA GLU A 126 19.09 8.56 3.00
C GLU A 126 19.46 7.38 3.90
N ILE A 127 20.05 6.34 3.34
CA ILE A 127 20.54 5.16 4.07
C ILE A 127 22.05 5.32 4.24
N TRP A 128 22.49 5.55 5.47
CA TRP A 128 23.91 5.66 5.81
C TRP A 128 24.32 4.42 6.58
N THR A 129 25.21 3.63 5.98
CA THR A 129 25.60 2.34 6.54
C THR A 129 27.04 2.35 7.00
N ALA A 130 27.33 1.59 8.05
CA ALA A 130 28.70 1.17 8.33
C ALA A 130 29.31 0.49 7.08
N PRO A 131 30.62 0.67 6.78
CA PRO A 131 31.23 0.12 5.57
C PRO A 131 31.12 -1.40 5.42
N ASP A 132 31.15 -2.13 6.54
CA ASP A 132 30.95 -3.58 6.64
C ASP A 132 29.50 -4.01 6.30
N LEU A 133 28.54 -3.10 6.43
CA LEU A 133 27.11 -3.31 6.11
C LEU A 133 26.67 -2.68 4.79
N ALA A 134 27.59 -2.23 3.95
CA ALA A 134 27.29 -1.59 2.67
C ALA A 134 26.31 -2.40 1.80
N PHE A 135 26.50 -3.72 1.75
CA PHE A 135 25.66 -4.62 0.96
C PHE A 135 24.19 -4.62 1.41
N ALA A 136 23.95 -4.53 2.73
CA ALA A 136 22.60 -4.49 3.28
C ALA A 136 21.93 -3.14 3.00
N GLY A 137 22.69 -2.04 3.05
CA GLY A 137 22.21 -0.72 2.67
C GLY A 137 21.81 -0.61 1.20
N GLU A 138 22.63 -1.12 0.30
CA GLU A 138 22.36 -1.14 -1.15
C GLU A 138 21.12 -2.01 -1.48
N LEU A 139 20.98 -3.14 -0.79
CA LEU A 139 19.79 -3.97 -0.93
C LEU A 139 18.54 -3.25 -0.44
N LEU A 140 18.60 -2.59 0.73
CA LEU A 140 17.48 -1.82 1.27
C LEU A 140 17.10 -0.66 0.33
N GLU A 141 18.07 0.08 -0.23
CA GLU A 141 17.81 1.12 -1.23
C GLU A 141 17.00 0.57 -2.40
N THR A 142 17.43 -0.57 -2.95
CA THR A 142 16.78 -1.21 -4.10
C THR A 142 15.34 -1.61 -3.74
N SER A 143 15.15 -2.30 -2.61
CA SER A 143 13.84 -2.73 -2.12
C SER A 143 12.89 -1.56 -1.86
N LEU A 144 13.38 -0.48 -1.25
CA LEU A 144 12.58 0.72 -0.98
C LEU A 144 12.20 1.45 -2.28
N ARG A 145 13.10 1.53 -3.26
CA ARG A 145 12.80 2.12 -4.57
C ARG A 145 11.77 1.32 -5.35
N GLU A 146 11.76 -0.01 -5.26
CA GLU A 146 10.69 -0.83 -5.83
C GLU A 146 9.31 -0.52 -5.21
N LEU A 147 9.29 -0.09 -3.95
CA LEU A 147 8.10 0.43 -3.25
C LEU A 147 7.85 1.92 -3.50
N SER A 148 8.60 2.53 -4.43
CA SER A 148 8.64 3.96 -4.77
C SER A 148 8.91 4.90 -3.59
N VAL A 149 9.66 4.41 -2.60
CA VAL A 149 10.28 5.28 -1.60
C VAL A 149 11.53 5.89 -2.24
N PRO A 150 11.72 7.23 -2.19
CA PRO A 150 12.86 7.92 -2.80
C PRO A 150 14.15 7.71 -1.98
N ALA A 151 14.63 6.47 -1.94
CA ALA A 151 15.78 6.06 -1.15
C ALA A 151 17.10 6.24 -1.91
N SER A 152 18.19 6.52 -1.17
CA SER A 152 19.55 6.49 -1.68
C SER A 152 20.50 6.01 -0.58
N CYS A 153 21.51 5.21 -0.93
CA CYS A 153 22.47 4.67 0.03
C CYS A 153 23.86 5.31 -0.08
N SER A 154 24.57 5.41 1.05
CA SER A 154 26.00 5.71 1.10
C SER A 154 26.67 5.01 2.27
N ALA A 155 27.65 4.14 1.98
CA ALA A 155 28.54 3.53 2.96
C ALA A 155 29.83 4.34 3.21
N ILE A 156 29.94 5.54 2.61
CA ILE A 156 31.14 6.38 2.67
C ILE A 156 30.89 7.54 3.67
N PRO A 157 31.57 7.55 4.84
CA PRO A 157 31.32 8.54 5.88
C PRO A 157 31.44 10.00 5.46
N SER A 158 32.40 10.30 4.57
CA SER A 158 32.63 11.67 4.07
C SER A 158 31.51 12.19 3.16
N HIS A 159 30.60 11.33 2.70
CA HIS A 159 29.43 11.76 1.94
C HIS A 159 28.30 12.27 2.84
N TRP A 160 28.19 11.76 4.07
CA TRP A 160 27.01 11.95 4.91
C TRP A 160 26.79 13.41 5.28
N SER A 161 27.79 14.12 5.79
CA SER A 161 27.64 15.53 6.16
C SER A 161 27.26 16.42 4.97
N ARG A 162 27.79 16.12 3.77
CA ARG A 162 27.44 16.85 2.54
C ARG A 162 26.00 16.58 2.12
N ARG A 163 25.55 15.33 2.21
CA ARG A 163 24.18 14.92 1.88
C ARG A 163 23.18 15.47 2.88
N ALA A 164 23.53 15.45 4.17
CA ALA A 164 22.75 16.02 5.26
C ALA A 164 22.40 17.49 5.01
N ALA A 165 23.38 18.31 4.59
CA ALA A 165 23.19 19.72 4.29
C ALA A 165 22.27 19.99 3.07
N GLY A 166 22.10 18.99 2.19
CA GLY A 166 21.26 19.08 0.99
C GLY A 166 19.90 18.39 1.13
N LEU A 167 19.54 17.92 2.33
CA LEU A 167 18.31 17.18 2.54
C LEU A 167 17.08 18.10 2.34
N PRO A 168 16.05 17.64 1.61
CA PRO A 168 14.79 18.35 1.56
C PRO A 168 14.07 18.29 2.91
N PRO A 169 13.16 19.24 3.20
CA PRO A 169 12.32 19.18 4.39
C PRO A 169 11.56 17.85 4.47
N GLN A 170 11.38 17.33 5.69
CA GLN A 170 10.68 16.06 5.94
C GLN A 170 11.35 14.85 5.28
N SER A 171 12.68 14.85 5.21
CA SER A 171 13.45 13.66 4.82
C SER A 171 13.60 12.70 6.00
N ALA A 172 14.02 11.46 5.73
CA ALA A 172 14.42 10.51 6.75
C ALA A 172 15.86 10.04 6.50
N VAL A 173 16.62 9.86 7.58
CA VAL A 173 17.95 9.26 7.56
C VAL A 173 17.92 7.96 8.34
N LEU A 174 18.17 6.85 7.64
CA LEU A 174 18.33 5.53 8.24
C LEU A 174 19.80 5.20 8.40
N LEU A 175 20.17 4.96 9.65
CA LEU A 175 21.50 4.71 10.11
C LEU A 175 21.65 3.21 10.39
N LEU A 176 22.33 2.46 9.50
CA LEU A 176 22.51 1.00 9.61
C LEU A 176 23.91 0.63 10.12
N SER A 177 24.01 0.01 11.28
CA SER A 177 25.29 -0.33 11.93
C SER A 177 25.22 -1.62 12.73
N SER A 178 26.38 -2.22 13.00
CA SER A 178 26.52 -3.35 13.92
C SER A 178 26.77 -2.89 15.37
N ASP A 179 27.38 -1.72 15.53
CA ASP A 179 27.67 -1.12 16.82
C ASP A 179 27.45 0.40 16.84
N SER A 180 27.77 0.99 17.98
CA SER A 180 27.61 2.41 18.25
C SER A 180 28.79 3.30 17.83
N GLU A 181 29.91 2.77 17.33
CA GLU A 181 31.20 3.49 17.30
C GLU A 181 31.52 4.17 15.98
N HIS A 182 30.65 5.07 15.50
CA HIS A 182 30.93 5.89 14.32
C HIS A 182 30.82 7.39 14.61
N ILE A 183 31.97 8.03 14.85
CA ILE A 183 32.12 9.48 15.14
C ILE A 183 31.47 10.35 14.05
N ALA A 184 31.55 9.93 12.77
CA ALA A 184 30.94 10.63 11.64
C ALA A 184 29.40 10.72 11.73
N TRP A 185 28.77 9.88 12.55
CA TRP A 185 27.33 9.87 12.71
C TRP A 185 26.88 11.04 13.56
N SER A 186 27.67 11.52 14.53
CA SER A 186 27.25 12.63 15.39
C SER A 186 27.14 13.94 14.62
N GLU A 187 28.13 14.29 13.78
CA GLU A 187 28.11 15.55 13.01
C GLU A 187 27.08 15.50 11.87
N ALA A 188 27.07 14.42 11.08
CA ALA A 188 26.13 14.28 9.98
C ALA A 188 24.67 14.16 10.47
N SER A 189 24.42 13.45 11.58
CA SER A 189 23.08 13.37 12.17
C SER A 189 22.62 14.71 12.74
N THR A 190 23.53 15.50 13.33
CA THR A 190 23.19 16.86 13.78
C THR A 190 22.77 17.71 12.58
N ALA A 191 23.56 17.72 11.49
CA ALA A 191 23.21 18.45 10.28
C ALA A 191 21.89 17.99 9.65
N ALA A 192 21.62 16.67 9.65
CA ALA A 192 20.36 16.14 9.14
C ALA A 192 19.16 16.55 10.01
N ARG A 193 19.34 16.56 11.35
CA ARG A 193 18.32 17.04 12.28
C ARG A 193 18.06 18.54 12.10
N ASP A 194 19.10 19.34 11.88
CA ASP A 194 18.97 20.78 11.59
C ASP A 194 18.24 21.03 10.27
N ALA A 195 18.34 20.11 9.29
CA ALA A 195 17.56 20.11 8.06
C ALA A 195 16.11 19.59 8.25
N GLY A 196 15.73 19.20 9.46
CA GLY A 196 14.40 18.70 9.81
C GLY A 196 14.16 17.24 9.43
N ALA A 197 15.21 16.44 9.27
CA ALA A 197 15.10 15.02 8.96
C ALA A 197 14.75 14.19 10.19
N THR A 198 13.93 13.15 9.99
CA THR A 198 13.72 12.09 10.99
C THR A 198 14.92 11.16 11.02
N LEU A 199 15.52 10.98 12.19
CA LEU A 199 16.67 10.11 12.40
C LEU A 199 16.23 8.73 12.90
N ILE A 200 16.60 7.68 12.18
CA ILE A 200 16.27 6.29 12.46
C ILE A 200 17.57 5.52 12.64
N SER A 201 17.77 4.85 13.78
CA SER A 201 18.88 3.92 13.99
C SER A 201 18.42 2.48 13.89
N VAL A 202 19.15 1.68 13.12
CA VAL A 202 18.97 0.23 12.98
C VAL A 202 20.31 -0.41 13.35
N THR A 203 20.38 -0.99 14.54
CA THR A 203 21.65 -1.49 15.10
C THR A 203 21.49 -2.68 16.03
N GLN A 204 22.52 -3.52 16.14
CA GLN A 204 22.55 -4.61 17.14
C GLN A 204 22.86 -4.08 18.55
N ARG A 205 23.69 -3.02 18.65
CA ARG A 205 24.13 -2.47 19.92
C ARG A 205 23.98 -0.96 19.93
N SER A 206 23.32 -0.46 20.97
CA SER A 206 23.15 0.97 21.15
C SER A 206 23.54 1.43 22.56
N THR A 207 23.89 2.70 22.67
CA THR A 207 24.17 3.36 23.95
C THR A 207 23.00 4.26 24.35
N ARG A 208 22.83 4.51 25.66
CA ARG A 208 21.82 5.46 26.16
C ARG A 208 21.96 6.87 25.58
N ALA A 209 23.18 7.28 25.21
CA ALA A 209 23.42 8.58 24.61
C ALA A 209 22.83 8.65 23.18
N GLN A 210 23.03 7.60 22.37
CA GLN A 210 22.50 7.54 21.01
C GLN A 210 21.00 7.37 20.95
N ASN A 211 20.42 6.59 21.88
CA ASN A 211 18.97 6.43 21.94
C ASN A 211 18.24 7.77 22.15
N ARG A 212 18.92 8.79 22.69
CA ARG A 212 18.37 10.16 22.84
C ARG A 212 18.58 11.04 21.61
N GLN A 213 19.42 10.62 20.68
CA GLN A 213 19.77 11.38 19.47
C GLN A 213 18.98 10.95 18.24
N VAL A 214 18.22 9.86 18.32
CA VAL A 214 17.40 9.33 17.22
C VAL A 214 15.93 9.38 17.60
N ASP A 215 15.09 9.52 16.59
CA ASP A 215 13.64 9.59 16.76
C ASP A 215 13.03 8.18 16.76
N VAL A 216 13.65 7.23 16.04
CA VAL A 216 13.29 5.80 16.03
C VAL A 216 14.54 4.94 16.22
N LEU A 217 14.45 3.92 17.08
CA LEU A 217 15.50 2.94 17.31
C LEU A 217 14.95 1.53 17.09
N LEU A 218 15.46 0.84 16.07
CA LEU A 218 15.23 -0.58 15.85
C LEU A 218 16.45 -1.37 16.32
N THR A 219 16.25 -2.27 17.29
CA THR A 219 17.32 -3.15 17.77
C THR A 219 17.29 -4.45 16.99
N ILE A 220 18.39 -4.77 16.31
CA ILE A 220 18.54 -6.03 15.60
C ILE A 220 18.96 -7.11 16.61
N PRO A 221 18.25 -8.25 16.73
CA PRO A 221 18.66 -9.35 17.58
C PRO A 221 20.09 -9.84 17.25
N GLU A 222 20.89 -10.13 18.27
CA GLU A 222 22.20 -10.79 18.12
C GLU A 222 22.00 -12.28 17.76
N THR A 223 21.53 -12.53 16.53
CA THR A 223 21.29 -13.87 16.00
C THR A 223 22.20 -14.15 14.80
N GLY A 224 23.05 -15.17 14.92
CA GLY A 224 24.00 -15.52 13.85
C GLY A 224 25.11 -14.48 13.65
N THR A 225 25.50 -14.26 12.39
CA THR A 225 26.50 -13.24 12.05
C THR A 225 25.85 -11.86 11.89
N VAL A 226 26.66 -10.81 11.99
CA VAL A 226 26.23 -9.41 11.81
C VAL A 226 25.56 -9.22 10.44
N GLU A 227 26.08 -9.87 9.40
CA GLU A 227 25.55 -9.79 8.04
C GLU A 227 24.16 -10.43 7.93
N LEU A 228 23.95 -11.60 8.54
CA LEU A 228 22.65 -12.27 8.54
C LEU A 228 21.60 -11.45 9.31
N ALA A 229 22.00 -10.87 10.43
CA ALA A 229 21.14 -10.02 11.23
C ALA A 229 20.76 -8.74 10.46
N ALA A 230 21.71 -8.13 9.73
CA ALA A 230 21.45 -6.99 8.86
C ALA A 230 20.49 -7.34 7.70
N LEU A 231 20.65 -8.51 7.05
CA LEU A 231 19.71 -8.97 6.02
C LEU A 231 18.31 -9.19 6.57
N ALA A 232 18.19 -9.80 7.76
CA ALA A 232 16.91 -9.97 8.43
C ALA A 232 16.24 -8.62 8.75
N ALA A 233 17.04 -7.60 9.12
CA ALA A 233 16.53 -6.25 9.29
C ALA A 233 16.05 -5.64 7.96
N VAL A 234 16.79 -5.81 6.86
CA VAL A 234 16.36 -5.35 5.53
C VAL A 234 15.04 -6.01 5.12
N GLU A 235 14.90 -7.31 5.32
CA GLU A 235 13.68 -8.05 5.03
C GLU A 235 12.50 -7.54 5.85
N ALA A 236 12.65 -7.44 7.19
CA ALA A 236 11.61 -6.95 8.09
C ALA A 236 11.19 -5.50 7.77
N ILE A 237 12.16 -4.61 7.54
CA ILE A 237 11.89 -3.21 7.14
C ILE A 237 11.15 -3.16 5.80
N THR A 238 11.61 -3.92 4.81
CA THR A 238 10.97 -3.95 3.48
C THR A 238 9.55 -4.46 3.57
N ALA A 239 9.32 -5.54 4.32
CA ALA A 239 8.00 -6.09 4.55
C ALA A 239 7.08 -5.08 5.24
N ALA A 240 7.56 -4.40 6.29
CA ALA A 240 6.79 -3.39 7.00
C ALA A 240 6.47 -2.16 6.13
N VAL A 241 7.41 -1.69 5.30
CA VAL A 241 7.17 -0.59 4.34
C VAL A 241 6.17 -1.03 3.26
N ARG A 242 6.22 -2.28 2.81
CA ARG A 242 5.26 -2.84 1.85
C ARG A 242 3.87 -2.95 2.47
N GLU A 243 3.78 -3.44 3.70
CA GLU A 243 2.52 -3.49 4.45
C GLU A 243 1.95 -2.08 4.64
N ALA A 244 2.80 -1.13 5.05
CA ALA A 244 2.47 0.29 5.12
C ALA A 244 1.97 0.87 3.76
N SER A 245 2.33 0.26 2.63
CA SER A 245 1.85 0.62 1.29
C SER A 245 0.45 0.07 1.01
N LEU A 246 0.07 -1.10 1.53
CA LEU A 246 -1.28 -1.67 1.38
C LEU A 246 -2.36 -0.72 1.90
N PHE A 247 -2.03 0.06 2.93
CA PHE A 247 -2.90 1.07 3.52
C PHE A 247 -3.08 2.35 2.67
N ALA A 248 -2.28 2.55 1.62
CA ALA A 248 -2.33 3.72 0.73
C ALA A 248 -2.37 3.40 -0.77
N GLY A 249 -2.61 2.14 -1.15
CA GLY A 249 -2.74 1.74 -2.55
C GLY A 249 -1.41 1.76 -3.34
N PRO A 250 -1.45 2.02 -4.66
CA PRO A 250 -0.23 2.02 -5.48
C PRO A 250 0.78 3.05 -4.97
N PRO A 251 2.07 2.90 -5.32
CA PRO A 251 3.09 3.78 -4.78
C PRO A 251 2.85 5.26 -5.15
N GLY A 252 3.06 6.15 -4.18
CA GLY A 252 2.89 7.59 -4.36
C GLY A 252 3.03 8.35 -3.04
N PRO A 253 2.91 9.69 -3.08
CA PRO A 253 3.16 10.56 -1.92
C PRO A 253 2.08 10.49 -0.84
N ALA A 254 0.89 9.97 -1.15
CA ALA A 254 -0.17 9.77 -0.18
C ALA A 254 0.17 8.55 0.68
N SER A 255 -0.07 8.69 1.97
CA SER A 255 0.34 7.74 2.99
C SER A 255 -0.74 7.72 4.06
N PRO A 256 -1.10 6.57 4.65
CA PRO A 256 -2.07 6.55 5.74
C PRO A 256 -1.52 7.26 6.99
N TRP A 257 -0.22 7.59 7.00
CA TRP A 257 0.52 8.17 8.11
C TRP A 257 0.77 9.68 8.00
N ARG A 258 0.48 10.29 6.85
CA ARG A 258 0.67 11.72 6.63
C ARG A 258 -0.54 12.36 5.98
N GLY A 259 -0.98 13.48 6.57
CA GLY A 259 -1.99 14.36 6.00
C GLY A 259 -1.64 14.82 4.60
N TRP A 260 -2.63 14.82 3.70
CA TRP A 260 -2.45 15.32 2.35
C TRP A 260 -2.26 16.85 2.37
N PRO A 261 -1.20 17.40 1.74
CA PRO A 261 -0.85 18.81 1.91
C PRO A 261 -1.84 19.77 1.24
N HIS A 262 -2.57 19.33 0.21
CA HIS A 262 -3.53 20.14 -0.55
C HIS A 262 -4.96 19.71 -0.21
N GLN A 263 -5.36 19.96 1.04
CA GLN A 263 -6.71 19.64 1.50
C GLN A 263 -7.47 20.90 1.96
N ARG A 264 -8.78 20.94 1.72
CA ARG A 264 -9.67 21.99 2.25
C ARG A 264 -11.08 21.47 2.52
N GLU A 265 -11.73 22.00 3.54
CA GLU A 265 -13.16 21.78 3.75
C GLU A 265 -13.98 22.76 2.91
N VAL A 266 -15.07 22.25 2.34
CA VAL A 266 -15.99 23.00 1.49
C VAL A 266 -17.43 22.59 1.84
N MET A 267 -18.33 23.57 1.80
CA MET A 267 -19.77 23.32 1.87
C MET A 267 -20.36 23.44 0.47
N ILE A 268 -20.75 22.31 -0.12
CA ILE A 268 -21.42 22.28 -1.42
C ILE A 268 -22.88 22.71 -1.24
N PRO A 269 -23.36 23.77 -1.93
CA PRO A 269 -24.76 24.17 -1.84
C PRO A 269 -25.70 23.05 -2.32
N THR A 270 -26.79 22.83 -1.60
CA THR A 270 -27.88 21.96 -2.04
C THR A 270 -29.23 22.68 -1.88
N PRO A 271 -30.34 22.12 -2.39
CA PRO A 271 -31.67 22.66 -2.10
C PRO A 271 -32.05 22.64 -0.61
N GLY A 272 -31.40 21.79 0.20
CA GLY A 272 -31.57 21.71 1.64
C GLY A 272 -30.31 22.18 2.38
N ASP A 273 -29.89 21.42 3.39
CA ASP A 273 -28.65 21.70 4.10
C ASP A 273 -27.44 21.52 3.17
N PRO A 274 -26.45 22.44 3.20
CA PRO A 274 -25.25 22.29 2.40
C PRO A 274 -24.50 20.99 2.73
N LEU A 275 -23.92 20.36 1.71
CA LEU A 275 -23.14 19.14 1.86
C LEU A 275 -21.71 19.44 2.31
N PRO A 276 -21.30 18.98 3.50
CA PRO A 276 -19.94 19.13 3.99
C PRO A 276 -19.02 18.14 3.27
N VAL A 277 -17.96 18.64 2.65
CA VAL A 277 -16.98 17.81 1.94
C VAL A 277 -15.54 18.21 2.28
N VAL A 278 -14.62 17.25 2.22
CA VAL A 278 -13.18 17.51 2.19
C VAL A 278 -12.68 17.30 0.78
N VAL A 279 -12.02 18.31 0.22
CA VAL A 279 -11.42 18.28 -1.10
C VAL A 279 -9.93 18.04 -0.95
N LEU A 280 -9.40 17.01 -1.62
CA LEU A 280 -7.98 16.65 -1.69
C LEU A 280 -7.49 16.78 -3.13
N GLU A 281 -6.55 17.70 -3.36
CA GLU A 281 -6.10 18.05 -4.70
C GLU A 281 -4.72 17.53 -5.04
N GLN A 282 -4.51 17.09 -6.28
CA GLN A 282 -3.16 16.90 -6.78
C GLN A 282 -2.45 18.25 -6.88
N ALA A 283 -1.12 18.25 -6.71
CA ALA A 283 -0.30 19.45 -6.85
C ALA A 283 -0.36 20.03 -8.27
N ASP A 284 -0.54 19.17 -9.27
CA ASP A 284 -0.83 19.56 -10.65
C ASP A 284 -2.34 19.68 -10.87
N GLN A 285 -2.84 20.92 -10.85
CA GLN A 285 -4.25 21.28 -11.01
C GLN A 285 -4.72 21.30 -12.48
N SER A 286 -4.22 20.37 -13.30
CA SER A 286 -4.69 20.24 -14.69
C SER A 286 -6.19 19.94 -14.72
N PRO A 287 -6.99 20.69 -15.49
CA PRO A 287 -8.44 20.50 -15.57
C PRO A 287 -8.84 19.19 -16.26
N ASP A 288 -7.90 18.50 -16.91
CA ASP A 288 -8.08 17.19 -17.54
C ASP A 288 -8.00 16.02 -16.55
N ARG A 289 -7.85 16.29 -15.26
CA ARG A 289 -7.64 15.25 -14.25
C ARG A 289 -8.96 14.60 -13.84
N GLY A 290 -8.93 13.29 -13.62
CA GLY A 290 -10.05 12.53 -13.07
C GLY A 290 -10.32 12.90 -11.61
N LEU A 291 -11.59 12.96 -11.24
CA LEU A 291 -12.03 13.20 -9.86
C LEU A 291 -12.82 12.01 -9.34
N CYS A 292 -12.47 11.55 -8.14
CA CYS A 292 -13.22 10.53 -7.41
C CYS A 292 -13.96 11.16 -6.22
N ILE A 293 -15.27 10.97 -6.16
CA ILE A 293 -16.09 11.27 -4.99
C ILE A 293 -16.10 10.03 -4.10
N PHE A 294 -15.60 10.13 -2.88
CA PHE A 294 -15.49 9.01 -1.94
C PHE A 294 -16.58 9.07 -0.87
N PHE A 295 -17.26 7.93 -0.67
CA PHE A 295 -18.22 7.70 0.40
C PHE A 295 -17.69 6.63 1.37
N ASN A 296 -17.63 6.97 2.65
CA ASN A 296 -17.05 6.10 3.68
C ASN A 296 -18.03 5.02 4.18
N GLY A 297 -17.57 4.09 5.01
CA GLY A 297 -18.39 3.04 5.63
C GLY A 297 -19.40 3.56 6.66
N MET A 298 -20.26 2.65 7.15
CA MET A 298 -21.20 2.98 8.23
C MET A 298 -20.45 3.32 9.51
N GLY A 299 -20.95 4.31 10.25
CA GLY A 299 -20.39 4.74 11.54
C GLY A 299 -19.13 5.58 11.42
N THR A 300 -18.68 5.91 10.21
CA THR A 300 -17.46 6.67 9.96
C THR A 300 -17.72 8.09 9.43
N THR A 301 -16.72 8.96 9.50
CA THR A 301 -16.79 10.34 8.99
C THR A 301 -15.87 10.57 7.79
N LYS A 302 -16.03 11.72 7.12
CA LYS A 302 -15.12 12.15 6.05
C LYS A 302 -13.69 12.39 6.53
N GLU A 303 -13.48 12.83 7.77
CA GLU A 303 -12.16 13.05 8.37
C GLU A 303 -11.40 11.74 8.59
N GLU A 304 -12.10 10.67 8.96
CA GLU A 304 -11.51 9.34 9.18
C GLU A 304 -11.07 8.66 7.88
N ALA A 305 -11.61 9.10 6.72
CA ALA A 305 -11.18 8.60 5.41
C ALA A 305 -9.87 9.23 4.92
N LEU A 306 -9.44 10.36 5.51
CA LEU A 306 -8.32 11.13 5.01
C LEU A 306 -6.97 10.41 5.24
N PRO A 307 -6.02 10.51 4.30
CA PRO A 307 -4.65 10.07 4.53
C PRO A 307 -4.08 10.79 5.77
N GLY A 308 -3.31 10.09 6.59
CA GLY A 308 -2.74 10.62 7.83
C GLY A 308 -3.37 10.08 9.11
N GLY A 309 -4.56 9.50 9.04
CA GLY A 309 -5.29 9.00 10.20
C GLY A 309 -5.73 10.12 11.15
N THR A 310 -6.41 9.73 12.23
CA THR A 310 -6.78 10.62 13.33
C THR A 310 -6.06 10.14 14.60
N GLY A 311 -5.16 10.94 15.16
CA GLY A 311 -4.45 10.61 16.40
C GLY A 311 -3.52 9.38 16.30
N ASP A 312 -3.60 8.47 17.28
CA ASP A 312 -2.71 7.30 17.47
C ASP A 312 -3.04 6.08 16.57
N ARG A 313 -3.97 6.22 15.62
CA ARG A 313 -4.42 5.10 14.78
C ARG A 313 -4.23 5.36 13.30
N ILE A 314 -3.75 4.32 12.64
CA ILE A 314 -3.51 4.30 11.19
C ILE A 314 -4.73 3.70 10.56
N ALA A 315 -5.49 4.53 9.86
CA ALA A 315 -6.60 4.06 9.08
C ALA A 315 -6.08 3.68 7.68
N PRO A 316 -6.31 2.43 7.22
CA PRO A 316 -6.23 2.15 5.81
C PRO A 316 -7.10 3.12 5.02
N SER A 317 -6.56 3.73 3.98
CA SER A 317 -7.23 4.80 3.25
C SER A 317 -7.30 4.48 1.76
N ILE A 318 -8.50 4.10 1.31
CA ILE A 318 -8.84 4.03 -0.13
C ILE A 318 -8.57 5.39 -0.79
N VAL A 319 -8.83 6.50 -0.08
CA VAL A 319 -8.54 7.86 -0.53
C VAL A 319 -7.06 8.05 -0.85
N ALA A 320 -6.15 7.56 0.00
CA ALA A 320 -4.72 7.61 -0.30
C ALA A 320 -4.37 6.83 -1.58
N GLY A 321 -5.01 5.67 -1.79
CA GLY A 321 -4.88 4.91 -3.04
C GLY A 321 -5.28 5.69 -4.29
N LEU A 322 -6.42 6.38 -4.22
CA LEU A 322 -6.92 7.21 -5.32
C LEU A 322 -5.98 8.41 -5.58
N LEU A 323 -5.48 9.05 -4.52
CA LEU A 323 -4.51 10.14 -4.65
C LEU A 323 -3.20 9.66 -5.28
N ASN A 324 -2.72 8.47 -4.92
CA ASN A 324 -1.51 7.89 -5.51
C ASN A 324 -1.71 7.46 -6.97
N CYS A 325 -2.95 7.21 -7.39
CA CYS A 325 -3.29 7.04 -8.81
C CYS A 325 -3.35 8.36 -9.59
N GLY A 326 -3.25 9.51 -8.92
CA GLY A 326 -3.28 10.83 -9.53
C GLY A 326 -4.68 11.45 -9.67
N TYR A 327 -5.70 10.92 -8.99
CA TYR A 327 -7.03 11.55 -8.98
C TYR A 327 -7.09 12.71 -7.99
N HIS A 328 -7.92 13.72 -8.29
CA HIS A 328 -8.52 14.54 -7.23
C HIS A 328 -9.49 13.68 -6.43
N VAL A 329 -9.62 13.92 -5.12
CA VAL A 329 -10.58 13.19 -4.29
C VAL A 329 -11.47 14.17 -3.52
N VAL A 330 -12.78 13.93 -3.54
CA VAL A 330 -13.75 14.66 -2.72
C VAL A 330 -14.39 13.66 -1.77
N VAL A 331 -14.17 13.82 -0.47
CA VAL A 331 -14.74 12.95 0.56
C VAL A 331 -16.00 13.59 1.12
N VAL A 332 -17.09 12.82 1.18
CA VAL A 332 -18.41 13.29 1.61
C VAL A 332 -18.87 12.51 2.83
N ASP A 333 -19.43 13.19 3.83
CA ASP A 333 -20.14 12.50 4.91
C ASP A 333 -21.42 11.86 4.36
N ASN A 334 -21.67 10.60 4.73
CA ASN A 334 -22.94 9.95 4.42
C ASN A 334 -24.13 10.63 5.14
N PRO A 335 -25.36 10.49 4.64
CA PRO A 335 -26.56 10.84 5.41
C PRO A 335 -26.51 10.22 6.82
N ALA A 336 -26.88 10.99 7.85
CA ALA A 336 -26.83 10.56 9.26
C ALA A 336 -25.42 10.25 9.82
N HIS A 337 -24.34 10.70 9.17
CA HIS A 337 -22.96 10.52 9.62
C HIS A 337 -22.22 11.86 9.75
N GLY A 338 -21.11 11.84 10.49
CA GLY A 338 -20.25 13.00 10.67
C GLY A 338 -21.03 14.26 11.05
N VAL A 339 -20.79 15.35 10.34
CA VAL A 339 -21.44 16.65 10.63
C VAL A 339 -22.86 16.76 10.03
N ARG A 340 -23.34 15.71 9.33
CA ARG A 340 -24.70 15.62 8.78
C ARG A 340 -25.71 15.03 9.77
N LYS A 341 -25.31 14.84 11.02
CA LYS A 341 -26.17 14.59 12.17
C LYS A 341 -25.71 15.41 13.36
N ARG A 342 -26.57 15.57 14.36
CA ARG A 342 -26.19 16.19 15.63
C ARG A 342 -25.32 15.24 16.45
N VAL A 343 -24.46 15.79 17.30
CA VAL A 343 -23.47 15.01 18.07
C VAL A 343 -24.11 13.96 18.97
N TRP A 344 -25.34 14.19 19.45
CA TRP A 344 -26.08 13.26 20.31
C TRP A 344 -27.02 12.31 19.55
N GLU A 345 -27.15 12.45 18.23
CA GLU A 345 -27.99 11.54 17.44
C GLU A 345 -27.24 10.24 17.15
N ASP A 346 -27.91 9.10 17.29
CA ASP A 346 -27.35 7.80 16.92
C ASP A 346 -27.70 7.44 15.48
N THR A 347 -26.70 7.04 14.69
CA THR A 347 -26.89 6.74 13.26
C THR A 347 -27.85 5.57 13.03
N ALA A 348 -27.77 4.51 13.84
CA ALA A 348 -28.64 3.35 13.69
C ALA A 348 -30.08 3.69 14.08
N GLU A 349 -30.30 4.50 15.11
CA GLU A 349 -31.62 5.04 15.45
C GLU A 349 -32.18 5.91 14.32
N LEU A 350 -31.36 6.81 13.76
CA LEU A 350 -31.83 7.66 12.67
C LEU A 350 -32.25 6.83 11.45
N LEU A 351 -31.47 5.82 11.06
CA LEU A 351 -31.79 4.93 9.96
C LEU A 351 -32.98 4.02 10.27
N THR A 352 -33.12 3.55 11.51
CA THR A 352 -34.28 2.75 11.96
C THR A 352 -35.58 3.52 11.80
N ALA A 353 -35.62 4.79 12.21
CA ALA A 353 -36.76 5.66 12.00
C ALA A 353 -37.03 5.94 10.51
N ASP A 354 -35.99 5.93 9.67
CA ASP A 354 -36.13 6.08 8.22
C ASP A 354 -36.77 4.85 7.57
N PHE A 355 -36.36 3.65 8.00
CA PHE A 355 -37.02 2.40 7.60
C PHE A 355 -38.52 2.39 7.96
N ALA A 356 -38.88 2.95 9.12
CA ALA A 356 -40.27 3.10 9.54
C ALA A 356 -41.04 4.22 8.78
N MET A 357 -40.35 5.04 7.97
CA MET A 357 -40.89 6.23 7.30
C MET A 357 -41.37 7.34 8.27
N ASP A 358 -40.82 7.37 9.48
CA ASP A 358 -41.18 8.34 10.53
C ASP A 358 -40.40 9.67 10.41
N ARG A 359 -39.62 9.84 9.33
CA ARG A 359 -38.71 10.96 9.11
C ARG A 359 -38.39 11.17 7.62
N PRO A 360 -37.65 12.25 7.25
CA PRO A 360 -37.19 12.47 5.88
C PRO A 360 -36.24 11.36 5.39
N ALA A 361 -36.37 10.97 4.12
CA ALA A 361 -35.71 9.83 3.46
C ALA A 361 -34.17 9.89 3.50
N LEU A 362 -33.55 9.35 4.55
CA LEU A 362 -32.10 9.30 4.70
C LEU A 362 -31.45 8.28 3.76
N LEU A 363 -32.06 7.11 3.61
CA LEU A 363 -31.59 6.02 2.75
C LEU A 363 -31.52 6.45 1.29
N GLY A 364 -32.47 7.25 0.82
CA GLY A 364 -32.53 7.76 -0.55
C GLY A 364 -31.77 9.07 -0.79
N GLN A 365 -31.29 9.74 0.26
CA GLN A 365 -30.82 11.12 0.18
C GLN A 365 -29.64 11.30 -0.79
N SER A 366 -28.73 10.32 -0.89
CA SER A 366 -27.60 10.40 -1.82
C SER A 366 -28.02 10.31 -3.29
N ARG A 367 -29.17 9.70 -3.60
CA ARG A 367 -29.80 9.75 -4.94
C ARG A 367 -30.40 11.13 -5.19
N GLU A 368 -31.10 11.70 -4.20
CA GLU A 368 -31.75 13.00 -4.33
C GLU A 368 -30.76 14.16 -4.47
N LEU A 369 -29.64 14.10 -3.75
CA LEU A 369 -28.62 15.15 -3.74
C LEU A 369 -27.53 14.97 -4.81
N ALA A 370 -27.56 13.89 -5.59
CA ALA A 370 -26.52 13.56 -6.56
C ALA A 370 -26.22 14.71 -7.53
N THR A 371 -27.27 15.35 -8.07
CA THR A 371 -27.12 16.48 -8.99
C THR A 371 -26.43 17.68 -8.34
N ALA A 372 -26.84 18.04 -7.12
CA ALA A 372 -26.24 19.15 -6.38
C ALA A 372 -24.77 18.87 -6.03
N LEU A 373 -24.45 17.61 -5.70
CA LEU A 373 -23.09 17.18 -5.45
C LEU A 373 -22.21 17.31 -6.70
N VAL A 374 -22.69 16.83 -7.85
CA VAL A 374 -21.97 16.96 -9.13
C VAL A 374 -21.80 18.43 -9.53
N ASP A 375 -22.85 19.24 -9.43
CA ASP A 375 -22.80 20.68 -9.73
C ASP A 375 -21.79 21.41 -8.83
N GLY A 376 -21.80 21.09 -7.54
CA GLY A 376 -20.86 21.64 -6.56
C GLY A 376 -19.41 21.27 -6.88
N VAL A 377 -19.15 20.01 -7.21
CA VAL A 377 -17.81 19.55 -7.58
C VAL A 377 -17.30 20.25 -8.85
N LEU A 378 -18.16 20.40 -9.87
CA LEU A 378 -17.81 21.15 -11.09
C LEU A 378 -17.53 22.63 -10.79
N ALA A 379 -18.33 23.24 -9.91
CA ALA A 379 -18.15 24.64 -9.51
C ALA A 379 -16.84 24.88 -8.74
N LEU A 380 -16.24 23.84 -8.16
CA LEU A 380 -14.90 23.93 -7.53
C LEU A 380 -13.76 23.99 -8.54
N GLY A 381 -14.03 23.75 -9.83
CA GLY A 381 -13.02 23.81 -10.89
C GLY A 381 -11.96 22.70 -10.83
N LEU A 382 -12.26 21.59 -10.13
CA LEU A 382 -11.34 20.46 -9.95
C LEU A 382 -11.22 19.57 -11.20
N THR A 383 -12.22 19.62 -12.07
CA THR A 383 -12.26 18.91 -13.35
C THR A 383 -13.06 19.74 -14.35
N ALA A 384 -12.67 19.71 -15.62
CA ALA A 384 -13.37 20.42 -16.69
C ALA A 384 -14.60 19.68 -17.22
N ASP A 385 -14.70 18.36 -17.01
CA ASP A 385 -15.74 17.54 -17.61
C ASP A 385 -16.36 16.55 -16.62
N THR A 386 -17.67 16.36 -16.75
CA THR A 386 -18.45 15.33 -16.07
C THR A 386 -18.03 13.91 -16.43
N ASP A 387 -17.53 13.67 -17.65
CA ASP A 387 -16.98 12.36 -18.06
C ASP A 387 -15.75 11.95 -17.21
N ARG A 388 -15.26 12.86 -16.37
CA ARG A 388 -14.16 12.71 -15.42
C ARG A 388 -14.61 12.78 -13.97
N ILE A 389 -15.84 12.38 -13.66
CA ILE A 389 -16.32 12.17 -12.29
C ILE A 389 -16.63 10.69 -12.05
N ALA A 390 -15.92 10.07 -11.11
CA ALA A 390 -16.19 8.73 -10.61
C ALA A 390 -16.70 8.79 -9.17
N VAL A 391 -17.47 7.79 -8.74
CA VAL A 391 -17.76 7.55 -7.32
C VAL A 391 -17.05 6.30 -6.85
N VAL A 392 -16.52 6.36 -5.65
CA VAL A 392 -15.88 5.22 -4.97
C VAL A 392 -16.48 5.11 -3.58
N GLY A 393 -16.93 3.92 -3.20
CA GLY A 393 -17.61 3.73 -1.91
C GLY A 393 -17.20 2.46 -1.22
N GLN A 394 -17.04 2.51 0.10
CA GLN A 394 -16.75 1.33 0.92
C GLN A 394 -17.93 0.99 1.83
N SER A 395 -18.30 -0.29 1.93
CA SER A 395 -19.40 -0.75 2.80
C SER A 395 -20.70 0.00 2.50
N TRP A 396 -21.26 0.70 3.49
CA TRP A 396 -22.41 1.59 3.32
C TRP A 396 -22.18 2.68 2.27
N GLY A 397 -20.96 3.20 2.15
CA GLY A 397 -20.59 4.13 1.10
C GLY A 397 -20.69 3.53 -0.30
N GLY A 398 -20.58 2.20 -0.43
CA GLY A 398 -20.89 1.47 -1.66
C GLY A 398 -22.36 1.60 -2.05
N LEU A 399 -23.29 1.47 -1.09
CA LEU A 399 -24.71 1.76 -1.30
C LEU A 399 -24.92 3.21 -1.74
N GLN A 400 -24.32 4.17 -1.01
CA GLN A 400 -24.44 5.59 -1.32
C GLN A 400 -23.91 5.92 -2.72
N SER A 401 -22.81 5.30 -3.14
CA SER A 401 -22.24 5.44 -4.48
C SER A 401 -23.21 4.95 -5.57
N ILE A 402 -23.84 3.80 -5.37
CA ILE A 402 -24.86 3.26 -6.31
C ILE A 402 -26.04 4.23 -6.43
N LEU A 403 -26.52 4.74 -5.29
CA LEU A 403 -27.64 5.67 -5.23
C LEU A 403 -27.30 7.01 -5.90
N SER A 404 -26.11 7.56 -5.66
CA SER A 404 -25.63 8.77 -6.33
C SER A 404 -25.50 8.58 -7.83
N MET A 405 -24.94 7.46 -8.31
CA MET A 405 -24.95 7.15 -9.74
C MET A 405 -26.36 7.12 -10.30
N CYS A 406 -27.32 6.52 -9.59
CA CYS A 406 -28.70 6.50 -10.05
C CYS A 406 -29.33 7.90 -10.09
N GLY A 407 -28.95 8.78 -9.18
CA GLY A 407 -29.44 10.16 -9.07
C GLY A 407 -28.91 11.08 -10.15
N ASP A 408 -27.67 10.87 -10.61
CA ASP A 408 -27.07 11.68 -11.66
C ASP A 408 -26.34 10.84 -12.73
N GLN A 409 -26.76 11.00 -13.98
CA GLN A 409 -26.22 10.29 -15.14
C GLN A 409 -24.85 10.81 -15.58
N ARG A 410 -24.41 11.97 -15.07
CA ARG A 410 -23.12 12.59 -15.35
C ARG A 410 -21.96 11.92 -14.63
N ILE A 411 -22.21 11.16 -13.58
CA ILE A 411 -21.17 10.35 -12.94
C ILE A 411 -20.77 9.22 -13.90
N ALA A 412 -19.53 9.20 -14.35
CA ALA A 412 -19.06 8.36 -15.45
C ALA A 412 -18.74 6.92 -15.03
N CYS A 413 -18.21 6.70 -13.82
CA CYS A 413 -17.75 5.40 -13.34
C CYS A 413 -18.08 5.20 -11.85
N GLY A 414 -18.32 3.95 -11.45
CA GLY A 414 -18.51 3.54 -10.06
C GLY A 414 -17.58 2.43 -9.63
N VAL A 415 -17.02 2.55 -8.42
CA VAL A 415 -16.33 1.44 -7.75
C VAL A 415 -16.85 1.25 -6.34
N MET A 416 -17.33 0.04 -6.05
CA MET A 416 -17.97 -0.27 -4.79
C MET A 416 -17.18 -1.40 -4.12
N ILE A 417 -16.62 -1.11 -2.96
CA ILE A 417 -15.78 -2.00 -2.17
C ILE A 417 -16.59 -2.50 -0.98
N MET A 418 -16.71 -3.81 -0.84
CA MET A 418 -17.58 -4.49 0.14
C MET A 418 -18.99 -3.89 0.20
N PRO A 419 -19.68 -3.63 -0.93
CA PRO A 419 -20.89 -2.82 -0.93
C PRO A 419 -22.02 -3.46 -0.12
N VAL A 420 -22.67 -2.65 0.70
CA VAL A 420 -24.02 -2.97 1.18
C VAL A 420 -24.98 -2.90 0.01
N CYS A 421 -25.47 -4.06 -0.46
CA CYS A 421 -26.50 -4.11 -1.51
C CYS A 421 -27.92 -4.26 -0.95
N ASP A 422 -28.05 -4.72 0.28
CA ASP A 422 -29.29 -4.76 1.05
C ASP A 422 -29.03 -4.28 2.47
N ALA A 423 -29.49 -3.07 2.78
CA ALA A 423 -29.28 -2.44 4.08
C ALA A 423 -29.94 -3.22 5.22
N VAL A 424 -31.03 -3.97 5.00
CA VAL A 424 -31.67 -4.71 6.10
C VAL A 424 -30.92 -5.99 6.46
N ASN A 425 -29.99 -6.46 5.62
CA ASN A 425 -29.18 -7.64 5.94
C ASN A 425 -28.10 -7.33 6.99
N LEU A 426 -27.80 -6.05 7.20
CA LEU A 426 -26.94 -5.61 8.29
C LEU A 426 -27.59 -5.99 9.62
N GLY A 427 -26.83 -6.62 10.52
CA GLY A 427 -27.35 -7.19 11.76
C GLY A 427 -28.23 -6.24 12.59
N SER A 428 -27.92 -4.94 12.58
CA SER A 428 -28.69 -3.91 13.29
C SER A 428 -30.10 -3.64 12.72
N PHE A 429 -30.41 -4.09 11.51
CA PHE A 429 -31.62 -3.73 10.75
C PHE A 429 -32.44 -4.93 10.28
N GLN A 430 -32.04 -6.17 10.61
CA GLN A 430 -32.72 -7.39 10.14
C GLN A 430 -34.20 -7.44 10.54
N GLU A 431 -34.54 -6.96 11.73
CA GLU A 431 -35.92 -6.88 12.22
C GLU A 431 -36.78 -5.86 11.46
N LEU A 432 -36.17 -5.01 10.63
CA LEU A 432 -36.83 -3.94 9.87
C LEU A 432 -37.16 -4.35 8.44
N ALA A 433 -36.94 -5.61 8.06
CA ALA A 433 -37.15 -6.11 6.69
C ALA A 433 -38.57 -5.90 6.14
N ASP A 434 -39.58 -5.86 7.01
CA ASP A 434 -41.00 -5.68 6.67
C ASP A 434 -41.46 -4.21 6.77
N GLN A 435 -40.58 -3.29 7.17
CA GLN A 435 -40.91 -1.88 7.28
C GLN A 435 -41.08 -1.22 5.91
N PRO A 436 -41.97 -0.23 5.75
CA PRO A 436 -42.30 0.35 4.45
C PRO A 436 -41.10 1.00 3.74
N GLY A 437 -40.14 1.56 4.50
CA GLY A 437 -38.92 2.17 3.99
C GLY A 437 -37.82 1.17 3.60
N ALA A 438 -37.95 -0.13 3.92
CA ALA A 438 -36.94 -1.16 3.65
C ALA A 438 -36.50 -1.21 2.19
N ALA A 439 -37.43 -0.98 1.26
CA ALA A 439 -37.14 -0.97 -0.17
C ALA A 439 -36.12 0.11 -0.58
N ALA A 440 -36.04 1.24 0.12
CA ALA A 440 -35.08 2.30 -0.18
C ALA A 440 -33.63 1.91 0.14
N GLY A 441 -33.43 0.96 1.06
CA GLY A 441 -32.14 0.41 1.44
C GLY A 441 -31.68 -0.77 0.57
N ARG A 442 -32.45 -1.18 -0.44
CA ARG A 442 -32.14 -2.32 -1.31
C ARG A 442 -31.86 -1.87 -2.73
N VAL A 443 -30.76 -2.33 -3.31
CA VAL A 443 -30.45 -2.12 -4.73
C VAL A 443 -30.65 -3.40 -5.51
N GLY A 444 -31.14 -3.28 -6.75
CA GLY A 444 -31.43 -4.45 -7.56
C GLY A 444 -31.79 -4.11 -8.99
N ARG A 445 -32.80 -4.81 -9.51
CA ARG A 445 -33.22 -4.68 -10.90
C ARG A 445 -33.75 -3.27 -11.24
N GLY A 446 -34.27 -2.53 -10.26
CA GLY A 446 -34.80 -1.17 -10.43
C GLY A 446 -33.73 -0.18 -10.90
N GLU A 447 -32.50 -0.35 -10.42
CA GLU A 447 -31.35 0.50 -10.70
C GLU A 447 -30.75 0.21 -12.09
N ALA A 448 -31.03 -0.96 -12.67
CA ALA A 448 -30.32 -1.44 -13.87
C ALA A 448 -30.42 -0.51 -15.08
N ALA A 449 -31.57 0.12 -15.29
CA ALA A 449 -31.77 1.06 -16.39
C ALA A 449 -31.06 2.41 -16.16
N LEU A 450 -30.85 2.78 -14.90
CA LEU A 450 -30.18 4.03 -14.51
C LEU A 450 -28.67 3.86 -14.52
N LEU A 451 -28.15 2.67 -14.26
CA LEU A 451 -26.70 2.41 -14.19
C LEU A 451 -26.09 2.07 -15.54
N ALA A 452 -26.73 1.20 -16.34
CA ALA A 452 -26.19 0.80 -17.63
C ALA A 452 -26.18 1.95 -18.65
N PRO A 453 -25.10 2.16 -19.43
CA PRO A 453 -23.96 1.26 -19.63
C PRO A 453 -22.69 1.63 -18.84
N ARG A 454 -22.77 2.50 -17.84
CA ARG A 454 -21.60 3.10 -17.18
C ARG A 454 -20.72 2.06 -16.49
N PRO A 455 -19.38 2.15 -16.54
CA PRO A 455 -18.48 1.24 -15.82
C PRO A 455 -18.78 1.14 -14.32
N ILE A 456 -18.95 -0.09 -13.83
CA ILE A 456 -19.15 -0.45 -12.42
C ILE A 456 -18.27 -1.64 -12.05
N LEU A 457 -17.45 -1.46 -11.02
CA LEU A 457 -16.76 -2.54 -10.33
C LEU A 457 -17.38 -2.78 -8.96
N LEU A 458 -17.67 -4.03 -8.65
CA LEU A 458 -18.00 -4.51 -7.30
C LEU A 458 -16.83 -5.37 -6.81
N VAL A 459 -16.30 -5.08 -5.64
CA VAL A 459 -15.30 -5.91 -4.95
C VAL A 459 -15.92 -6.39 -3.64
N SER A 460 -15.97 -7.69 -3.40
CA SER A 460 -16.49 -8.31 -2.17
C SER A 460 -15.49 -9.30 -1.58
N GLY A 461 -15.71 -9.72 -0.34
CA GLY A 461 -14.91 -10.72 0.37
C GLY A 461 -15.68 -12.03 0.45
N ALA A 462 -15.00 -13.15 0.21
CA ALA A 462 -15.61 -14.47 0.29
C ALA A 462 -16.15 -14.80 1.69
N ASP A 463 -15.50 -14.26 2.73
CA ASP A 463 -15.82 -14.50 4.14
C ASP A 463 -16.55 -13.30 4.78
N ASP A 464 -17.07 -12.38 3.97
CA ASP A 464 -17.81 -11.21 4.46
C ASP A 464 -19.21 -11.62 4.94
N GLU A 465 -19.42 -11.60 6.26
CA GLU A 465 -20.71 -11.91 6.89
C GLU A 465 -21.63 -10.68 7.08
N ILE A 466 -21.14 -9.46 6.78
CA ILE A 466 -21.87 -8.21 6.99
C ILE A 466 -22.48 -7.72 5.67
N ALA A 467 -21.64 -7.54 4.65
CA ALA A 467 -22.02 -7.12 3.30
C ALA A 467 -21.67 -8.25 2.33
N THR A 468 -22.48 -9.31 2.38
CA THR A 468 -22.09 -10.62 1.84
C THR A 468 -21.75 -10.59 0.35
N ASP A 469 -20.79 -11.45 -0.05
CA ASP A 469 -20.50 -11.70 -1.47
C ASP A 469 -21.76 -12.12 -2.24
N ALA A 470 -22.65 -12.89 -1.59
CA ALA A 470 -23.90 -13.34 -2.18
C ALA A 470 -24.81 -12.18 -2.60
N ASP A 471 -24.91 -11.13 -1.77
CA ASP A 471 -25.69 -9.93 -2.05
C ASP A 471 -25.07 -9.11 -3.18
N ALA A 472 -23.75 -8.91 -3.16
CA ALA A 472 -23.02 -8.24 -4.23
C ALA A 472 -23.17 -8.97 -5.58
N ALA A 473 -23.05 -10.30 -5.56
CA ALA A 473 -23.24 -11.15 -6.73
C ALA A 473 -24.68 -11.12 -7.24
N ALA A 474 -25.67 -11.10 -6.34
CA ALA A 474 -27.08 -10.97 -6.68
C ALA A 474 -27.38 -9.63 -7.35
N PHE A 475 -26.83 -8.55 -6.82
CA PHE A 475 -26.92 -7.23 -7.41
C PHE A 475 -26.28 -7.22 -8.81
N ALA A 476 -25.05 -7.71 -8.97
CA ALA A 476 -24.37 -7.82 -10.27
C ALA A 476 -25.21 -8.58 -11.30
N ARG A 477 -25.78 -9.73 -10.92
CA ARG A 477 -26.68 -10.53 -11.77
C ARG A 477 -27.93 -9.74 -12.17
N SER A 478 -28.49 -8.94 -11.28
CA SER A 478 -29.67 -8.11 -11.55
C SER A 478 -29.41 -7.04 -12.63
N LEU A 479 -28.17 -6.55 -12.72
CA LEU A 479 -27.73 -5.56 -13.71
C LEU A 479 -27.37 -6.19 -15.08
N ALA A 480 -26.90 -7.43 -15.09
CA ALA A 480 -26.26 -8.08 -16.25
C ALA A 480 -27.09 -8.02 -17.54
N SER A 481 -28.41 -8.17 -17.45
CA SER A 481 -29.31 -8.09 -18.61
C SER A 481 -29.35 -6.69 -19.24
N ALA A 482 -29.33 -5.63 -18.44
CA ALA A 482 -29.33 -4.25 -18.94
C ALA A 482 -28.00 -3.94 -19.65
N TYR A 483 -26.86 -4.30 -19.05
CA TYR A 483 -25.53 -4.14 -19.65
C TYR A 483 -25.39 -4.94 -20.95
N SER A 484 -25.92 -6.17 -20.98
CA SER A 484 -25.95 -7.00 -22.18
C SER A 484 -26.72 -6.35 -23.33
N ARG A 485 -27.93 -5.82 -23.05
CA ARG A 485 -28.77 -5.14 -24.06
C ARG A 485 -28.11 -3.88 -24.60
N ARG A 486 -27.31 -3.19 -23.78
CA ARG A 486 -26.54 -2.00 -24.18
C ARG A 486 -25.17 -2.33 -24.80
N LYS A 487 -24.84 -3.61 -25.02
CA LYS A 487 -23.54 -4.09 -25.52
C LYS A 487 -22.35 -3.64 -24.66
N ALA A 488 -22.56 -3.49 -23.35
CA ALA A 488 -21.58 -2.97 -22.40
C ALA A 488 -21.19 -4.01 -21.34
N LYS A 489 -21.23 -5.32 -21.64
CA LYS A 489 -20.94 -6.36 -20.63
C LYS A 489 -19.59 -6.18 -19.92
N ALA A 490 -18.57 -5.69 -20.64
CA ALA A 490 -17.24 -5.43 -20.09
C ALA A 490 -17.23 -4.32 -19.02
N ASN A 491 -18.24 -3.45 -19.01
CA ASN A 491 -18.37 -2.35 -18.08
C ASN A 491 -18.99 -2.78 -16.74
N LEU A 492 -19.32 -4.06 -16.53
CA LEU A 492 -19.81 -4.56 -15.25
C LEU A 492 -18.91 -5.71 -14.80
N GLN A 493 -18.17 -5.49 -13.70
CA GLN A 493 -17.33 -6.51 -13.11
C GLN A 493 -17.66 -6.71 -11.64
N HIS A 494 -17.68 -7.97 -11.21
CA HIS A 494 -17.73 -8.38 -9.81
C HIS A 494 -16.49 -9.24 -9.52
N VAL A 495 -15.76 -8.88 -8.47
CA VAL A 495 -14.54 -9.55 -8.00
C VAL A 495 -14.74 -9.99 -6.56
N THR A 496 -14.50 -11.27 -6.29
CA THR A 496 -14.52 -11.83 -4.93
C THR A 496 -13.08 -12.05 -4.46
N LEU A 497 -12.76 -11.57 -3.26
CA LEU A 497 -11.47 -11.73 -2.61
C LEU A 497 -11.54 -12.92 -1.64
N GLU A 498 -10.82 -13.99 -1.96
CA GLU A 498 -10.69 -15.17 -1.11
C GLU A 498 -9.98 -14.83 0.22
N GLY A 499 -10.50 -15.37 1.32
CA GLY A 499 -9.94 -15.19 2.67
C GLY A 499 -10.19 -13.82 3.30
N VAL A 500 -11.14 -13.03 2.77
CA VAL A 500 -11.40 -11.66 3.21
C VAL A 500 -12.81 -11.54 3.79
N GLY A 501 -12.89 -11.10 5.05
CA GLY A 501 -14.14 -10.71 5.71
C GLY A 501 -14.51 -9.24 5.49
N HIS A 502 -15.40 -8.69 6.32
CA HIS A 502 -15.80 -7.27 6.25
C HIS A 502 -14.75 -6.31 6.84
N VAL A 503 -13.55 -6.35 6.30
CA VAL A 503 -12.42 -5.54 6.72
C VAL A 503 -11.72 -4.93 5.51
N PHE A 504 -10.93 -3.89 5.74
CA PHE A 504 -10.05 -3.39 4.69
C PHE A 504 -9.02 -4.46 4.31
N ASP A 505 -8.76 -4.59 3.01
CA ASP A 505 -7.69 -5.40 2.43
C ASP A 505 -7.06 -4.62 1.27
N GLY A 506 -5.73 -4.56 1.20
CA GLY A 506 -5.03 -3.78 0.17
C GLY A 506 -5.36 -4.22 -1.27
N ARG A 507 -5.75 -5.49 -1.49
CA ARG A 507 -6.23 -5.97 -2.81
C ARG A 507 -7.46 -5.21 -3.29
N GLN A 508 -8.30 -4.71 -2.37
CA GLN A 508 -9.45 -3.88 -2.71
C GLN A 508 -9.01 -2.62 -3.46
N VAL A 509 -7.95 -1.95 -2.96
CA VAL A 509 -7.38 -0.75 -3.57
C VAL A 509 -6.66 -1.05 -4.88
N GLU A 510 -6.04 -2.23 -5.00
CA GLU A 510 -5.41 -2.68 -6.24
C GLU A 510 -6.44 -2.92 -7.36
N HIS A 511 -7.55 -3.60 -7.06
CA HIS A 511 -8.66 -3.79 -8.00
C HIS A 511 -9.33 -2.46 -8.36
N ALA A 512 -9.62 -1.65 -7.33
CA ALA A 512 -9.60 -0.19 -7.30
C ALA A 512 -8.96 0.51 -8.50
N ALA A 513 -7.65 0.69 -8.34
CA ALA A 513 -6.78 1.42 -9.23
C ALA A 513 -6.78 0.85 -10.65
N ARG A 514 -6.69 -0.48 -10.80
CA ARG A 514 -6.65 -1.13 -12.12
C ARG A 514 -7.94 -0.91 -12.91
N TRP A 515 -9.10 -0.97 -12.24
CA TRP A 515 -10.38 -0.75 -12.91
C TRP A 515 -10.53 0.69 -13.37
N LEU A 516 -10.23 1.64 -12.48
CA LEU A 516 -10.26 3.07 -12.83
C LEU A 516 -9.30 3.35 -13.98
N ALA A 517 -8.05 2.91 -13.92
CA ALA A 517 -7.09 3.11 -15.02
C ALA A 517 -7.57 2.60 -16.38
N ALA A 518 -8.38 1.54 -16.42
CA ALA A 518 -8.92 0.97 -17.66
C ALA A 518 -10.18 1.67 -18.18
N HIS A 519 -10.98 2.30 -17.30
CA HIS A 519 -12.32 2.80 -17.64
C HIS A 519 -12.51 4.30 -17.40
N PHE A 520 -11.58 4.93 -16.66
CA PHE A 520 -11.67 6.26 -16.13
C PHE A 520 -10.26 6.81 -15.88
N PRO A 521 -9.57 7.34 -16.90
CA PRO A 521 -8.19 7.78 -16.76
C PRO A 521 -8.05 8.95 -15.77
N ALA A 522 -6.96 8.90 -15.00
CA ALA A 522 -6.57 9.91 -14.02
C ALA A 522 -6.22 11.26 -14.63
#